data_AF-A0A650A5D0-F1
#
_entry.id   AF-A0A650A5D0-F1
#
_cell.length_a   1.000
_cell.length_b   1.000
_cell.length_c   1.000
_cell.angle_alpha   90.00
_cell.angle_beta   90.00
_cell.angle_gamma   90.00
#
_symmetry.space_group_name_H-M   'P 1'
#
loop_
_entity.id
_entity.type
_entity.pdbx_description
1 polymer ?
#
loop_
_entity_poly.entity_id
_entity_poly.type
_entity_poly.pdbx_seq_one_letter_code
_entity_poly.pdbx_strand_id
1 'polypeptide(L)'
;MGIGFGAGLTGCSGLSTDQTEPTTEPVKDTTTTAGPTTEPPEPTATTERTDTPSPCATDHELPYSIPGAAETYQSGSVEIRNQTASETTVTLAIAHDDNTFFACSQTLTNGESLSFDGVTATAGRYTVTVSVEEGRSTTTEWRIPSEQNYPMLLVSIRGDDEPVIGCPGDREVSIQVRNVTDSSARAELTLRRDDRVVTERSVQVDPMSNTDVSLPLPIGDLYVLEVSSEEGRAEKRISACRGYEEKRITATIDSGQVELDSRRIVWE
;
A
#
# COMPACT_ATOMS: atom_id res chain seq x y z
N MET A 1 35.52 -18.43 39.39
CA MET A 1 35.20 -17.92 40.74
C MET A 1 34.47 -16.60 40.53
N GLY A 2 33.21 -16.51 40.96
CA GLY A 2 32.33 -15.35 40.75
C GLY A 2 31.18 -15.62 39.77
N ILE A 3 30.11 -16.22 40.25
CA ILE A 3 28.82 -16.40 39.55
C ILE A 3 27.83 -15.45 40.22
N GLY A 4 27.10 -14.64 39.43
CA GLY A 4 26.02 -13.79 39.91
C GLY A 4 24.70 -14.15 39.23
N PHE A 5 23.82 -14.81 39.97
CA PHE A 5 22.42 -15.06 39.62
C PHE A 5 21.55 -13.91 40.15
N GLY A 6 20.64 -13.40 39.33
CA GLY A 6 19.59 -12.48 39.75
C GLY A 6 18.23 -12.93 39.19
N ALA A 7 17.44 -13.58 40.04
CA ALA A 7 16.05 -13.94 39.78
C ALA A 7 15.13 -12.88 40.41
N GLY A 8 14.06 -12.51 39.70
CA GLY A 8 13.00 -11.64 40.21
C GLY A 8 11.66 -11.99 39.56
N LEU A 9 10.84 -12.76 40.27
CA LEU A 9 9.42 -13.01 40.00
C LEU A 9 8.62 -12.39 41.15
N THR A 10 7.66 -11.50 40.86
CA THR A 10 6.40 -11.19 41.58
C THR A 10 5.84 -9.87 41.00
N GLY A 11 4.54 -9.68 40.74
CA GLY A 11 3.37 -10.49 41.01
C GLY A 11 2.11 -9.94 40.33
N CYS A 12 1.05 -10.74 40.37
CA CYS A 12 -0.32 -10.39 40.01
C CYS A 12 -1.02 -9.68 41.17
N SER A 13 -1.93 -8.74 40.88
CA SER A 13 -3.31 -8.61 41.44
C SER A 13 -3.85 -7.20 41.22
N GLY A 14 -5.10 -7.09 40.77
CA GLY A 14 -5.81 -5.81 40.73
C GLY A 14 -7.10 -5.80 39.91
N LEU A 15 -8.07 -6.68 40.22
CA LEU A 15 -9.47 -6.40 39.92
C LEU A 15 -9.96 -5.32 40.88
N SER A 16 -10.61 -4.27 40.37
CA SER A 16 -11.76 -3.67 41.08
C SER A 16 -12.64 -2.89 40.12
N THR A 17 -13.88 -3.35 40.04
CA THR A 17 -15.09 -2.73 39.50
C THR A 17 -15.33 -1.34 40.05
N ASP A 18 -15.81 -0.43 39.21
CA ASP A 18 -16.75 0.60 39.67
C ASP A 18 -17.93 0.69 38.70
N GLN A 19 -19.09 0.32 39.23
CA GLN A 19 -20.40 0.46 38.63
C GLN A 19 -20.92 1.86 38.95
N THR A 20 -21.46 2.56 37.95
CA THR A 20 -22.34 3.70 38.21
C THR A 20 -23.48 3.68 37.19
N GLU A 21 -24.57 3.03 37.57
CA GLU A 21 -25.95 3.43 37.19
C GLU A 21 -26.50 4.32 38.33
N PRO A 22 -27.70 4.94 38.25
CA PRO A 22 -28.61 5.17 37.11
C PRO A 22 -29.04 6.67 37.00
N THR A 23 -29.75 7.06 35.94
CA THR A 23 -30.86 8.04 36.07
C THR A 23 -31.86 7.84 34.94
N THR A 24 -33.04 7.37 35.33
CA THR A 24 -34.29 7.34 34.56
C THR A 24 -35.05 8.63 34.83
N GLU A 25 -35.62 9.28 33.81
CA GLU A 25 -36.84 10.10 33.92
C GLU A 25 -37.50 10.33 32.54
N PRO A 26 -38.81 10.66 32.49
CA PRO A 26 -39.75 10.02 31.56
C PRO A 26 -40.57 10.99 30.67
N VAL A 27 -41.44 10.38 29.83
CA VAL A 27 -42.70 10.94 29.24
C VAL A 27 -42.57 11.85 28.00
N LYS A 28 -43.19 11.47 26.86
CA LYS A 28 -44.56 11.89 26.49
C LYS A 28 -45.03 11.32 25.15
N ASP A 29 -46.09 10.52 25.22
CA ASP A 29 -46.97 10.18 24.09
C ASP A 29 -47.53 11.44 23.42
N THR A 30 -47.52 11.45 22.08
CA THR A 30 -48.43 12.29 21.31
C THR A 30 -49.06 11.47 20.19
N THR A 31 -50.25 10.95 20.49
CA THR A 31 -51.23 10.41 19.54
C THR A 31 -51.53 11.46 18.47
N THR A 32 -51.23 11.17 17.20
CA THR A 32 -51.70 11.97 16.06
C THR A 32 -52.78 11.20 15.30
N THR A 33 -53.94 11.83 15.27
CA THR A 33 -55.22 11.41 14.69
C THR A 33 -55.13 11.16 13.17
N ALA A 34 -55.66 10.02 12.74
CA ALA A 34 -55.95 9.71 11.35
C ALA A 34 -57.14 10.55 10.82
N GLY A 35 -56.91 11.31 9.76
CA GLY A 35 -57.95 11.93 8.94
C GLY A 35 -58.14 11.15 7.63
N PRO A 36 -59.36 11.05 7.08
CA PRO A 36 -59.59 10.48 5.76
C PRO A 36 -59.19 11.50 4.70
N THR A 37 -58.20 11.17 3.87
CA THR A 37 -57.81 12.01 2.72
C THR A 37 -57.95 11.20 1.44
N THR A 38 -58.84 11.72 0.61
CA THR A 38 -59.17 11.47 -0.80
C THR A 38 -58.06 10.85 -1.64
N GLU A 39 -58.43 9.77 -2.34
CA GLU A 39 -57.68 9.09 -3.39
C GLU A 39 -57.38 10.04 -4.57
N PRO A 40 -56.11 10.39 -4.83
CA PRO A 40 -55.70 11.10 -6.04
C PRO A 40 -55.63 10.13 -7.24
N PRO A 41 -55.88 10.59 -8.47
CA PRO A 41 -55.81 9.75 -9.67
C PRO A 41 -54.42 9.14 -9.85
N GLU A 42 -54.36 7.85 -10.20
CA GLU A 42 -53.15 7.11 -10.54
C GLU A 42 -52.30 7.90 -11.57
N PRO A 43 -51.11 8.39 -11.21
CA PRO A 43 -50.16 8.84 -12.21
C PRO A 43 -49.61 7.60 -12.91
N THR A 44 -49.81 7.51 -14.22
CA THR A 44 -49.09 6.59 -15.09
C THR A 44 -47.61 6.99 -15.08
N ALA A 45 -46.87 6.49 -14.10
CA ALA A 45 -45.43 6.65 -14.00
C ALA A 45 -44.79 5.73 -15.05
N THR A 46 -44.53 6.28 -16.23
CA THR A 46 -43.47 5.75 -17.09
C THR A 46 -42.16 6.01 -16.34
N THR A 47 -41.72 5.02 -15.57
CA THR A 47 -40.39 5.02 -14.97
C THR A 47 -39.39 4.91 -16.12
N GLU A 48 -38.95 6.03 -16.67
CA GLU A 48 -37.65 6.09 -17.32
C GLU A 48 -36.65 5.57 -16.28
N ARG A 49 -36.11 4.38 -16.51
CA ARG A 49 -34.89 3.96 -15.84
C ARG A 49 -33.83 4.96 -16.31
N THR A 50 -33.59 5.97 -15.50
CA THR A 50 -32.29 6.61 -15.47
C THR A 50 -31.35 5.51 -15.00
N ASP A 51 -30.80 4.75 -15.95
CA ASP A 51 -29.68 3.87 -15.69
C ASP A 51 -28.56 4.79 -15.21
N THR A 52 -28.47 4.99 -13.89
CA THR A 52 -27.36 5.69 -13.28
C THR A 52 -26.12 4.94 -13.75
N PRO A 53 -25.27 5.56 -14.59
CA PRO A 53 -24.10 4.88 -15.12
C PRO A 53 -23.33 4.33 -13.93
N SER A 54 -22.94 3.06 -14.04
CA SER A 54 -22.14 2.40 -13.00
C SER A 54 -20.99 3.34 -12.63
N PRO A 55 -20.76 3.62 -11.34
CA PRO A 55 -19.70 4.53 -10.88
C PRO A 55 -18.30 4.06 -11.33
N CYS A 56 -18.20 2.79 -11.71
CA CYS A 56 -17.10 2.26 -12.49
C CYS A 56 -17.60 1.96 -13.90
N ALA A 57 -17.19 2.75 -14.87
CA ALA A 57 -17.52 2.56 -16.26
C ALA A 57 -16.29 2.03 -16.99
N THR A 58 -16.47 0.93 -17.72
CA THR A 58 -15.50 0.46 -18.69
C THR A 58 -16.19 0.39 -20.04
N ASP A 59 -15.69 1.14 -21.03
CA ASP A 59 -16.08 0.93 -22.44
C ASP A 59 -15.49 -0.38 -23.02
N HIS A 60 -14.80 -1.14 -22.17
CA HIS A 60 -14.05 -2.34 -22.49
C HIS A 60 -14.52 -3.52 -21.66
N GLU A 61 -14.39 -4.72 -22.24
CA GLU A 61 -14.54 -5.98 -21.52
C GLU A 61 -13.33 -6.18 -20.58
N LEU A 62 -13.63 -6.45 -19.32
CA LEU A 62 -12.64 -6.85 -18.31
C LEU A 62 -12.66 -8.38 -18.15
N PRO A 63 -11.49 -9.03 -17.92
CA PRO A 63 -10.17 -8.44 -17.77
C PRO A 63 -9.55 -7.93 -19.07
N TYR A 64 -8.93 -6.75 -19.01
CA TYR A 64 -8.29 -6.14 -20.17
C TYR A 64 -7.07 -6.94 -20.62
N SER A 65 -6.97 -7.20 -21.92
CA SER A 65 -5.91 -8.00 -22.52
C SER A 65 -5.19 -7.24 -23.62
N ILE A 66 -3.87 -7.14 -23.54
CA ILE A 66 -3.02 -6.57 -24.58
C ILE A 66 -2.79 -7.62 -25.67
N PRO A 67 -3.15 -7.35 -26.95
CA PRO A 67 -2.95 -8.31 -28.03
C PRO A 67 -1.49 -8.79 -28.15
N GLY A 68 -1.29 -10.11 -28.08
CA GLY A 68 0.03 -10.74 -28.22
C GLY A 68 0.93 -10.65 -26.98
N ALA A 69 0.47 -10.02 -25.90
CA ALA A 69 1.18 -10.05 -24.62
C ALA A 69 1.00 -11.41 -23.92
N ALA A 70 1.94 -11.74 -23.03
CA ALA A 70 1.84 -12.96 -22.23
C ALA A 70 0.66 -12.86 -21.26
N GLU A 71 -0.11 -13.94 -21.12
CA GLU A 71 -1.19 -14.02 -20.14
C GLU A 71 -0.65 -14.00 -18.71
N THR A 72 -1.48 -13.48 -17.81
CA THR A 72 -1.23 -13.57 -16.38
C THR A 72 -1.69 -14.88 -15.79
N TYR A 73 -0.92 -15.44 -14.86
CA TYR A 73 -1.34 -16.62 -14.11
C TYR A 73 -2.63 -16.36 -13.33
N GLN A 74 -2.80 -15.14 -12.82
CA GLN A 74 -4.05 -14.63 -12.27
C GLN A 74 -4.32 -13.24 -12.82
N SER A 75 -5.58 -12.98 -13.17
CA SER A 75 -6.00 -11.65 -13.55
C SER A 75 -5.67 -10.63 -12.47
N GLY A 76 -5.19 -9.46 -12.87
CA GLY A 76 -4.80 -8.41 -11.96
C GLY A 76 -5.97 -7.86 -11.16
N SER A 77 -5.69 -7.46 -9.93
CA SER A 77 -6.66 -6.82 -9.05
C SER A 77 -6.18 -5.44 -8.63
N VAL A 78 -7.13 -4.60 -8.25
CA VAL A 78 -6.88 -3.26 -7.72
C VAL A 78 -7.64 -3.10 -6.41
N GLU A 79 -6.99 -2.56 -5.40
CA GLU A 79 -7.59 -2.19 -4.13
C GLU A 79 -7.37 -0.69 -3.89
N ILE A 80 -8.41 0.01 -3.45
CA ILE A 80 -8.36 1.42 -3.05
C ILE A 80 -8.66 1.47 -1.55
N ARG A 81 -7.82 2.15 -0.76
CA ARG A 81 -8.00 2.33 0.68
C ARG A 81 -8.03 3.81 1.05
N ASN A 82 -9.07 4.23 1.76
CA ASN A 82 -9.10 5.54 2.40
C ASN A 82 -8.56 5.43 3.84
N GLN A 83 -7.36 5.94 4.08
CA GLN A 83 -6.73 6.00 5.40
C GLN A 83 -6.76 7.43 5.99
N THR A 84 -7.47 8.36 5.35
CA THR A 84 -7.68 9.71 5.88
C THR A 84 -8.74 9.69 6.98
N ALA A 85 -8.80 10.71 7.83
CA ALA A 85 -9.80 10.83 8.90
C ALA A 85 -11.21 11.20 8.41
N SER A 86 -11.38 11.41 7.10
CA SER A 86 -12.60 11.96 6.51
C SER A 86 -13.05 11.11 5.32
N GLU A 87 -14.30 11.33 4.90
CA GLU A 87 -14.77 10.80 3.63
C GLU A 87 -13.98 11.42 2.48
N THR A 88 -13.74 10.66 1.42
CA THR A 88 -12.94 11.12 0.29
C THR A 88 -13.41 10.48 -1.01
N THR A 89 -13.71 11.29 -2.03
CA THR A 89 -13.94 10.76 -3.38
C THR A 89 -12.62 10.57 -4.13
N VAL A 90 -12.45 9.38 -4.68
CA VAL A 90 -11.29 8.93 -5.44
C VAL A 90 -11.74 8.56 -6.85
N THR A 91 -11.05 9.10 -7.85
CA THR A 91 -11.16 8.67 -9.24
C THR A 91 -9.90 7.91 -9.65
N LEU A 92 -10.04 6.63 -9.94
CA LEU A 92 -8.99 5.76 -10.47
C LEU A 92 -9.21 5.57 -11.97
N ALA A 93 -8.17 5.78 -12.77
CA ALA A 93 -8.13 5.44 -14.19
C ALA A 93 -6.92 4.57 -14.50
N ILE A 94 -7.10 3.55 -15.34
CA ILE A 94 -6.03 2.68 -15.83
C ILE A 94 -6.09 2.62 -17.35
N ALA A 95 -4.95 2.90 -17.96
CA ALA A 95 -4.77 2.94 -19.40
C ALA A 95 -3.62 2.04 -19.84
N HIS A 96 -3.70 1.61 -21.10
CA HIS A 96 -2.57 1.07 -21.83
C HIS A 96 -2.37 1.94 -23.08
N ASP A 97 -1.15 2.43 -23.27
CA ASP A 97 -0.86 3.52 -24.22
C ASP A 97 -1.83 4.70 -24.00
N ASP A 98 -2.53 5.15 -25.04
CA ASP A 98 -3.51 6.24 -24.98
C ASP A 98 -4.95 5.77 -24.71
N ASN A 99 -5.16 4.48 -24.41
CA ASN A 99 -6.48 3.88 -24.25
C ASN A 99 -6.80 3.56 -22.78
N THR A 100 -7.61 4.41 -22.14
CA THR A 100 -8.18 4.13 -20.81
C THR A 100 -9.22 3.03 -20.90
N PHE A 101 -8.93 1.88 -20.31
CA PHE A 101 -9.84 0.73 -20.32
C PHE A 101 -10.61 0.54 -19.01
N PHE A 102 -10.15 1.18 -17.95
CA PHE A 102 -10.78 1.13 -16.63
C PHE A 102 -10.86 2.54 -16.05
N ALA A 103 -12.04 2.97 -15.62
CA ALA A 103 -12.23 4.18 -14.85
C ALA A 103 -13.29 3.97 -13.77
N CYS A 104 -13.00 4.39 -12.54
CA CYS A 104 -13.96 4.33 -11.46
C CYS A 104 -13.85 5.54 -10.54
N SER A 105 -14.99 6.15 -10.18
CA SER A 105 -15.06 7.24 -9.21
C SER A 105 -15.95 6.82 -8.04
N GLN A 106 -15.37 6.81 -6.83
CA GLN A 106 -16.05 6.33 -5.64
C GLN A 106 -15.73 7.19 -4.42
N THR A 107 -16.75 7.41 -3.61
CA THR A 107 -16.63 8.08 -2.31
C THR A 107 -16.45 7.01 -1.25
N LEU A 108 -15.32 7.07 -0.53
CA LEU A 108 -14.94 6.12 0.51
C LEU A 108 -14.97 6.81 1.88
N THR A 109 -15.63 6.18 2.85
CA THR A 109 -15.60 6.61 4.25
C THR A 109 -14.24 6.32 4.90
N ASN A 110 -14.00 6.86 6.10
CA ASN A 110 -12.76 6.63 6.86
C ASN A 110 -12.51 5.13 7.08
N GLY A 111 -11.34 4.65 6.69
CA GLY A 111 -10.94 3.25 6.84
C GLY A 111 -11.56 2.29 5.83
N GLU A 112 -12.43 2.79 4.95
CA GLU A 112 -13.07 1.96 3.93
C GLU A 112 -12.09 1.56 2.84
N SER A 113 -12.33 0.37 2.29
CA SER A 113 -11.55 -0.20 1.20
C SER A 113 -12.48 -0.77 0.13
N LEU A 114 -12.10 -0.62 -1.13
CA LEU A 114 -12.82 -1.12 -2.29
C LEU A 114 -11.88 -1.91 -3.19
N SER A 115 -12.31 -3.10 -3.61
CA SER A 115 -11.51 -3.99 -4.45
C SER A 115 -12.19 -4.28 -5.79
N PHE A 116 -11.37 -4.37 -6.83
CA PHE A 116 -11.76 -4.74 -8.19
C PHE A 116 -10.90 -5.92 -8.62
N ASP A 117 -11.54 -7.06 -8.85
CA ASP A 117 -10.88 -8.24 -9.40
C ASP A 117 -10.99 -8.25 -10.93
N GLY A 118 -10.05 -8.93 -11.60
CA GLY A 118 -10.15 -9.14 -13.04
C GLY A 118 -9.97 -7.86 -13.84
N VAL A 119 -9.08 -6.95 -13.44
CA VAL A 119 -8.84 -5.69 -14.15
C VAL A 119 -7.93 -5.89 -15.37
N THR A 120 -6.89 -6.72 -15.25
CA THR A 120 -5.96 -7.06 -16.35
C THR A 120 -5.82 -8.56 -16.50
N ALA A 121 -5.59 -9.05 -17.71
CA ALA A 121 -5.36 -10.48 -18.01
C ALA A 121 -3.97 -10.76 -18.61
N THR A 122 -3.20 -9.72 -18.94
CA THR A 122 -1.89 -9.85 -19.58
C THR A 122 -0.80 -9.09 -18.85
N ALA A 123 0.44 -9.56 -19.00
CA ALA A 123 1.63 -8.80 -18.66
C ALA A 123 1.74 -7.54 -19.53
N GLY A 124 2.40 -6.50 -19.02
CA GLY A 124 2.51 -5.24 -19.73
C GLY A 124 2.86 -4.06 -18.83
N ARG A 125 2.77 -2.88 -19.43
CA ARG A 125 2.92 -1.58 -18.77
C ARG A 125 1.58 -0.86 -18.88
N TYR A 126 1.10 -0.39 -17.74
CA TYR A 126 -0.17 0.29 -17.63
C TYR A 126 0.06 1.65 -16.97
N THR A 127 -0.59 2.69 -17.47
CA THR A 127 -0.60 4.00 -16.82
C THR A 127 -1.75 4.03 -15.83
N VAL A 128 -1.44 4.25 -14.56
CA VAL A 128 -2.43 4.39 -13.48
C VAL A 128 -2.46 5.85 -13.07
N THR A 129 -3.63 6.47 -13.17
CA THR A 129 -3.88 7.81 -12.67
C THR A 129 -4.91 7.74 -11.54
N VAL A 130 -4.57 8.29 -10.39
CA VAL A 130 -5.49 8.44 -9.25
C VAL A 130 -5.62 9.91 -8.97
N SER A 131 -6.85 10.40 -8.99
CA SER A 131 -7.19 11.75 -8.57
C SER A 131 -8.08 11.66 -7.33
N VAL A 132 -7.84 12.54 -6.38
CA VAL A 132 -8.68 12.74 -5.20
C VAL A 132 -9.38 14.09 -5.38
N GLU A 133 -10.55 14.24 -4.75
CA GLU A 133 -11.17 15.56 -4.57
C GLU A 133 -10.13 16.60 -4.12
N GLU A 134 -10.35 17.86 -4.52
CA GLU A 134 -9.44 18.98 -4.27
C GLU A 134 -8.19 19.03 -5.16
N GLY A 135 -8.14 18.21 -6.21
CA GLY A 135 -7.16 18.35 -7.30
C GLY A 135 -5.82 17.65 -7.07
N ARG A 136 -5.68 16.89 -5.98
CA ARG A 136 -4.53 16.02 -5.76
C ARG A 136 -4.58 14.86 -6.75
N SER A 137 -3.51 14.65 -7.52
CA SER A 137 -3.45 13.58 -8.50
C SER A 137 -2.06 12.98 -8.56
N THR A 138 -1.99 11.66 -8.66
CA THR A 138 -0.76 10.89 -8.88
C THR A 138 -0.93 10.09 -10.16
N THR A 139 0.10 10.08 -11.00
CA THR A 139 0.20 9.15 -12.13
C THR A 139 1.44 8.29 -11.96
N THR A 140 1.29 6.98 -12.12
CA THR A 140 2.41 6.03 -12.07
C THR A 140 2.29 4.96 -13.14
N GLU A 141 3.41 4.31 -13.46
CA GLU A 141 3.42 3.15 -14.33
C GLU A 141 3.27 1.88 -13.47
N TRP A 142 2.24 1.10 -13.73
CA TRP A 142 2.07 -0.23 -13.16
C TRP A 142 2.67 -1.28 -14.10
N ARG A 143 3.72 -1.96 -13.62
CA ARG A 143 4.44 -3.00 -14.38
C ARG A 143 3.99 -4.39 -13.96
N ILE A 144 3.50 -5.15 -14.92
CA ILE A 144 3.16 -6.56 -14.76
C ILE A 144 4.17 -7.37 -15.59
N PRO A 145 5.16 -8.04 -14.98
CA PRO A 145 6.15 -8.82 -15.73
C PRO A 145 5.53 -10.09 -16.32
N SER A 146 6.09 -10.59 -17.43
CA SER A 146 5.61 -11.78 -18.12
C SER A 146 5.84 -13.09 -17.37
N GLU A 147 6.88 -13.13 -16.54
CA GLU A 147 7.34 -14.36 -15.89
C GLU A 147 6.60 -14.65 -14.58
N GLN A 148 6.12 -13.61 -13.89
CA GLN A 148 5.62 -13.69 -12.52
C GLN A 148 4.54 -12.63 -12.24
N ASN A 149 3.31 -12.95 -12.64
CA ASN A 149 2.20 -12.01 -12.67
C ASN A 149 1.03 -12.47 -11.80
N TYR A 150 1.16 -12.17 -10.50
CA TYR A 150 0.06 -12.07 -9.55
C TYR A 150 -0.16 -10.59 -9.22
N PRO A 151 -0.62 -9.78 -10.19
CA PRO A 151 -0.45 -8.34 -10.10
C PRO A 151 -1.59 -7.78 -9.25
N MET A 152 -1.22 -7.25 -8.09
CA MET A 152 -2.13 -6.54 -7.20
C MET A 152 -1.65 -5.10 -7.05
N LEU A 153 -2.49 -4.17 -7.45
CA LEU A 153 -2.26 -2.74 -7.30
C LEU A 153 -3.00 -2.24 -6.07
N LEU A 154 -2.30 -1.55 -5.18
CA LEU A 154 -2.88 -0.88 -4.04
C LEU A 154 -2.78 0.64 -4.23
N VAL A 155 -3.92 1.30 -4.13
CA VAL A 155 -4.07 2.75 -4.05
C VAL A 155 -4.40 3.11 -2.60
N SER A 156 -3.59 3.97 -1.99
CA SER A 156 -3.75 4.38 -0.60
C SER A 156 -3.81 5.89 -0.50
N ILE A 157 -4.92 6.39 0.05
CA ILE A 157 -5.14 7.80 0.32
C ILE A 157 -4.79 8.07 1.78
N ARG A 158 -3.81 8.95 2.04
CA ARG A 158 -3.26 9.20 3.38
C ARG A 158 -3.15 10.69 3.62
N GLY A 159 -3.87 11.19 4.64
CA GLY A 159 -3.90 12.61 4.99
C GLY A 159 -4.10 13.52 3.77
N ASP A 160 -3.40 14.65 3.78
CA ASP A 160 -3.45 15.69 2.74
C ASP A 160 -2.38 15.50 1.65
N ASP A 161 -1.57 14.44 1.75
CA ASP A 161 -0.51 14.11 0.78
C ASP A 161 -1.11 13.54 -0.52
N GLU A 162 -0.29 13.45 -1.57
CA GLU A 162 -0.65 12.76 -2.81
C GLU A 162 -1.01 11.27 -2.57
N PRO A 163 -1.94 10.72 -3.37
CA PRO A 163 -2.23 9.28 -3.33
C PRO A 163 -0.97 8.44 -3.56
N VAL A 164 -0.82 7.39 -2.76
CA VAL A 164 0.26 6.44 -2.91
C VAL A 164 -0.23 5.25 -3.71
N ILE A 165 0.45 4.95 -4.82
CA ILE A 165 0.12 3.83 -5.70
C ILE A 165 1.30 2.85 -5.72
N GLY A 166 1.03 1.56 -5.60
CA GLY A 166 2.04 0.54 -5.80
C GLY A 166 1.60 -0.82 -5.28
N CYS A 167 2.57 -1.66 -4.91
CA CYS A 167 2.25 -2.94 -4.33
C CYS A 167 1.90 -2.83 -2.84
N PRO A 168 1.02 -3.72 -2.33
CA PRO A 168 0.64 -3.75 -0.92
C PRO A 168 1.85 -3.83 0.01
N GLY A 169 1.90 -2.91 0.97
CA GLY A 169 3.13 -2.43 1.60
C GLY A 169 3.25 -2.63 3.11
N ASP A 170 2.98 -3.83 3.61
CA ASP A 170 3.33 -4.23 4.98
C ASP A 170 4.47 -5.25 4.94
N ARG A 171 5.56 -4.86 4.28
CA ARG A 171 6.71 -5.73 4.00
C ARG A 171 7.98 -5.16 4.59
N GLU A 172 9.00 -5.99 4.69
CA GLU A 172 10.35 -5.56 5.02
C GLU A 172 11.32 -6.01 3.94
N VAL A 173 12.33 -5.20 3.68
CA VAL A 173 13.53 -5.61 2.95
C VAL A 173 14.62 -5.93 3.96
N SER A 174 15.22 -7.10 3.81
CA SER A 174 16.37 -7.53 4.61
C SER A 174 17.65 -7.22 3.84
N ILE A 175 18.51 -6.42 4.46
CA ILE A 175 19.83 -6.04 3.97
C ILE A 175 20.87 -6.64 4.91
N GLN A 176 21.81 -7.39 4.37
CA GLN A 176 23.02 -7.78 5.09
C GLN A 176 24.08 -6.71 4.89
N VAL A 177 24.45 -6.01 5.95
CA VAL A 177 25.56 -5.06 5.94
C VAL A 177 26.82 -5.81 6.38
N ARG A 178 27.80 -5.89 5.49
CA ARG A 178 29.07 -6.59 5.69
C ARG A 178 30.20 -5.58 5.77
N ASN A 179 30.95 -5.60 6.87
CA ASN A 179 32.16 -4.81 7.02
C ASN A 179 33.37 -5.72 6.81
N VAL A 180 34.16 -5.45 5.76
CA VAL A 180 35.41 -6.21 5.48
C VAL A 180 36.66 -5.45 5.91
N THR A 181 36.51 -4.32 6.59
CA THR A 181 37.61 -3.56 7.17
C THR A 181 38.02 -4.13 8.55
N ASP A 182 39.19 -3.74 9.03
CA ASP A 182 39.73 -4.10 10.34
C ASP A 182 39.28 -3.14 11.47
N SER A 183 38.48 -2.13 11.13
CA SER A 183 37.86 -1.18 12.05
C SER A 183 36.33 -1.30 12.07
N SER A 184 35.68 -0.83 13.13
CA SER A 184 34.22 -0.80 13.19
C SER A 184 33.68 0.29 12.27
N ALA A 185 32.64 0.01 11.49
CA ALA A 185 32.06 0.96 10.55
C ALA A 185 30.61 1.30 10.89
N ARG A 186 30.20 2.53 10.63
CA ARG A 186 28.80 2.96 10.72
C ARG A 186 28.22 3.08 9.31
N ALA A 187 27.07 2.47 9.09
CA ALA A 187 26.32 2.55 7.84
C ALA A 187 24.98 3.25 8.06
N GLU A 188 24.68 4.23 7.22
CA GLU A 188 23.37 4.85 7.11
C GLU A 188 22.66 4.28 5.88
N LEU A 189 21.51 3.64 6.11
CA LEU A 189 20.66 3.06 5.09
C LEU A 189 19.44 3.95 4.90
N THR A 190 19.24 4.46 3.68
CA THR A 190 18.10 5.33 3.34
C THR A 190 17.31 4.69 2.21
N LEU A 191 16.01 4.55 2.41
CA LEU A 191 15.08 4.09 1.38
C LEU A 191 14.28 5.28 0.86
N ARG A 192 14.27 5.47 -0.46
CA ARG A 192 13.56 6.56 -1.12
C ARG A 192 12.53 6.07 -2.14
N ARG A 193 11.45 6.83 -2.28
CA ARG A 193 10.44 6.72 -3.34
C ARG A 193 10.22 8.10 -3.94
N ASP A 194 10.43 8.27 -5.24
CA ASP A 194 10.28 9.55 -5.95
C ASP A 194 10.96 10.72 -5.21
N ASP A 195 12.25 10.52 -4.88
CA ASP A 195 13.11 11.42 -4.08
C ASP A 195 12.71 11.67 -2.62
N ARG A 196 11.54 11.19 -2.16
CA ARG A 196 11.13 11.25 -0.76
C ARG A 196 11.77 10.11 0.03
N VAL A 197 12.43 10.45 1.14
CA VAL A 197 12.87 9.45 2.14
C VAL A 197 11.64 8.86 2.81
N VAL A 198 11.50 7.54 2.73
CA VAL A 198 10.39 6.81 3.35
C VAL A 198 10.81 6.04 4.60
N THR A 199 12.08 5.62 4.65
CA THR A 199 12.68 4.89 5.78
C THR A 199 14.15 5.25 5.87
N GLU A 200 14.68 5.40 7.08
CA GLU A 200 16.11 5.59 7.34
C GLU A 200 16.54 4.75 8.55
N ARG A 201 17.77 4.23 8.53
CA ARG A 201 18.33 3.47 9.64
C ARG A 201 19.85 3.53 9.69
N SER A 202 20.37 3.81 10.89
CA SER A 202 21.80 3.73 11.22
C SER A 202 22.13 2.38 11.84
N VAL A 203 23.26 1.77 11.44
CA VAL A 203 23.78 0.53 12.05
C VAL A 203 25.29 0.60 12.24
N GLN A 204 25.77 0.13 13.39
CA GLN A 204 27.18 -0.11 13.64
C GLN A 204 27.51 -1.57 13.30
N VAL A 205 28.59 -1.79 12.55
CA VAL A 205 29.05 -3.13 12.17
C VAL A 205 30.50 -3.30 12.62
N ASP A 206 30.76 -4.37 13.39
CA ASP A 206 32.08 -4.68 13.91
C ASP A 206 33.08 -5.02 12.78
N PRO A 207 34.40 -4.91 13.03
CA PRO A 207 35.42 -5.31 12.07
C PRO A 207 35.19 -6.75 11.56
N MET A 208 35.42 -6.98 10.27
CA MET A 208 35.36 -8.32 9.66
C MET A 208 34.07 -9.11 9.97
N SER A 209 32.94 -8.41 10.12
CA SER A 209 31.66 -8.98 10.54
C SER A 209 30.52 -8.60 9.59
N ASN A 210 29.33 -9.16 9.86
CA ASN A 210 28.10 -8.78 9.18
C ASN A 210 26.96 -8.54 10.17
N THR A 211 25.97 -7.76 9.76
CA THR A 211 24.77 -7.48 10.53
C THR A 211 23.58 -7.42 9.58
N ASP A 212 22.52 -8.16 9.90
CA ASP A 212 21.28 -8.12 9.14
C ASP A 212 20.38 -6.99 9.65
N VAL A 213 19.87 -6.19 8.72
CA VAL A 213 19.02 -5.04 8.98
C VAL A 213 17.72 -5.19 8.19
N SER A 214 16.59 -5.12 8.88
CA SER A 214 15.27 -4.97 8.24
C SER A 214 14.91 -3.49 8.12
N LEU A 215 14.45 -3.10 6.93
CA LEU A 215 13.80 -1.80 6.68
C LEU A 215 12.35 -2.03 6.27
N PRO A 216 11.38 -1.32 6.88
CA PRO A 216 10.00 -1.33 6.39
C PRO A 216 9.94 -0.81 4.95
N LEU A 217 9.26 -1.56 4.10
CA LEU A 217 8.87 -1.20 2.74
C LEU A 217 7.41 -0.75 2.77
N PRO A 218 7.12 0.55 2.70
CA PRO A 218 5.74 1.02 2.60
C PRO A 218 5.12 0.63 1.25
N ILE A 219 3.93 1.14 0.95
CA ILE A 219 3.28 0.94 -0.36
C ILE A 219 4.12 1.62 -1.45
N GLY A 220 4.35 0.89 -2.54
CA GLY A 220 5.10 1.35 -3.70
C GLY A 220 5.53 0.21 -4.62
N ASP A 221 6.06 0.54 -5.79
CA ASP A 221 6.65 -0.43 -6.72
C ASP A 221 8.17 -0.42 -6.62
N LEU A 222 8.78 0.72 -6.94
CA LEU A 222 10.22 0.89 -7.00
C LEU A 222 10.72 1.82 -5.90
N TYR A 223 11.85 1.43 -5.32
CA TYR A 223 12.58 2.23 -4.33
C TYR A 223 14.03 2.38 -4.75
N VAL A 224 14.69 3.42 -4.24
CA VAL A 224 16.14 3.52 -4.23
C VAL A 224 16.61 3.26 -2.81
N LEU A 225 17.36 2.17 -2.63
CA LEU A 225 18.14 1.92 -1.42
C LEU A 225 19.50 2.58 -1.58
N GLU A 226 19.80 3.52 -0.70
CA GLU A 226 21.09 4.15 -0.55
C GLU A 226 21.76 3.62 0.71
N VAL A 227 23.04 3.29 0.62
CA VAL A 227 23.88 2.96 1.79
C VAL A 227 25.10 3.86 1.75
N SER A 228 25.33 4.59 2.85
CA SER A 228 26.50 5.46 3.00
C SER A 228 27.26 5.14 4.29
N SER A 229 28.57 5.35 4.24
CA SER A 229 29.50 5.26 5.37
C SER A 229 30.63 6.28 5.17
N GLU A 230 31.57 6.35 6.12
CA GLU A 230 32.78 7.16 5.95
C GLU A 230 33.64 6.70 4.75
N GLU A 231 33.53 5.42 4.38
CA GLU A 231 34.27 4.83 3.26
C GLU A 231 33.65 5.17 1.90
N GLY A 232 32.35 5.49 1.83
CA GLY A 232 31.71 5.82 0.55
C GLY A 232 30.19 5.73 0.55
N ARG A 233 29.62 5.68 -0.65
CA ARG A 233 28.17 5.64 -0.89
C ARG A 233 27.85 4.74 -2.08
N ALA A 234 26.81 3.93 -1.95
CA ALA A 234 26.23 3.17 -3.05
C ALA A 234 24.71 3.31 -3.07
N GLU A 235 24.14 3.18 -4.26
CA GLU A 235 22.69 3.21 -4.47
C GLU A 235 22.25 2.03 -5.34
N LYS A 236 21.07 1.50 -5.06
CA LYS A 236 20.46 0.43 -5.85
C LYS A 236 18.95 0.60 -5.94
N ARG A 237 18.41 0.41 -7.14
CA ARG A 237 16.96 0.35 -7.35
C ARG A 237 16.47 -1.04 -6.96
N ILE A 238 15.45 -1.09 -6.11
CA ILE A 238 14.83 -2.34 -5.65
C ILE A 238 13.33 -2.33 -5.95
N SER A 239 12.78 -3.49 -6.30
CA SER A 239 11.34 -3.67 -6.47
C SER A 239 10.73 -4.28 -5.20
N ALA A 240 9.55 -3.81 -4.81
CA ALA A 240 8.82 -4.30 -3.63
C ALA A 240 7.65 -5.25 -3.97
N CYS A 241 7.29 -5.34 -5.25
CA CYS A 241 6.15 -6.11 -5.71
C CYS A 241 6.40 -7.62 -5.73
N ARG A 242 5.37 -8.37 -5.31
CA ARG A 242 5.41 -9.83 -5.31
C ARG A 242 5.68 -10.37 -6.71
N GLY A 243 6.58 -11.36 -6.79
CA GLY A 243 6.96 -11.97 -8.06
C GLY A 243 8.12 -11.26 -8.77
N TYR A 244 8.57 -10.11 -8.30
CA TYR A 244 9.82 -9.53 -8.83
C TYR A 244 10.59 -8.71 -7.78
N GLU A 245 10.23 -8.92 -6.51
CA GLU A 245 10.91 -8.36 -5.36
C GLU A 245 12.39 -8.76 -5.31
N GLU A 246 13.26 -7.80 -4.99
CA GLU A 246 14.65 -8.11 -4.70
C GLU A 246 14.78 -8.70 -3.30
N LYS A 247 15.56 -9.77 -3.15
CA LYS A 247 15.87 -10.36 -1.84
C LYS A 247 17.38 -10.47 -1.66
N ARG A 248 17.78 -10.62 -0.40
CA ARG A 248 19.19 -10.84 -0.01
C ARG A 248 20.08 -9.75 -0.58
N ILE A 249 19.78 -8.51 -0.24
CA ILE A 249 20.63 -7.38 -0.58
C ILE A 249 21.84 -7.43 0.34
N THR A 250 23.04 -7.30 -0.20
CA THR A 250 24.27 -7.21 0.57
C THR A 250 24.95 -5.88 0.31
N ALA A 251 25.12 -5.09 1.37
CA ALA A 251 25.95 -3.89 1.35
C ALA A 251 27.33 -4.25 1.90
N THR A 252 28.38 -4.13 1.09
CA THR A 252 29.76 -4.38 1.51
C THR A 252 30.48 -3.06 1.72
N ILE A 253 31.02 -2.85 2.92
CA ILE A 253 31.86 -1.71 3.27
C ILE A 253 33.31 -2.18 3.23
N ASP A 254 34.08 -1.61 2.32
CA ASP A 254 35.50 -1.86 2.10
C ASP A 254 36.27 -0.54 2.17
N SER A 255 37.59 -0.59 2.33
CA SER A 255 38.42 0.61 2.44
C SER A 255 38.27 1.51 1.22
N GLY A 256 37.62 2.66 1.41
CA GLY A 256 37.35 3.67 0.39
C GLY A 256 36.16 3.41 -0.53
N GLN A 257 35.31 2.41 -0.24
CA GLN A 257 34.07 2.23 -1.01
C GLN A 257 32.95 1.47 -0.27
N VAL A 258 31.72 1.67 -0.76
CA VAL A 258 30.56 0.86 -0.43
C VAL A 258 30.04 0.23 -1.73
N GLU A 259 29.68 -1.06 -1.69
CA GLU A 259 29.11 -1.79 -2.83
C GLU A 259 27.76 -2.41 -2.45
N LEU A 260 26.79 -2.41 -3.39
CA LEU A 260 25.48 -3.03 -3.21
C LEU A 260 25.25 -4.17 -4.22
N ASP A 261 25.20 -5.40 -3.72
CA ASP A 261 24.79 -6.57 -4.49
C ASP A 261 23.36 -7.00 -4.11
N SER A 262 22.64 -7.60 -5.04
CA SER A 262 21.33 -8.20 -4.76
C SER A 262 21.04 -9.31 -5.76
N ARG A 263 20.16 -10.23 -5.37
CA ARG A 263 19.65 -11.26 -6.27
C ARG A 263 18.15 -11.09 -6.43
N ARG A 264 17.70 -10.99 -7.68
CA ARG A 264 16.28 -11.14 -8.00
C ARG A 264 15.93 -12.61 -7.89
N ILE A 265 14.91 -12.94 -7.11
CA ILE A 265 14.33 -14.28 -7.12
C ILE A 265 13.35 -14.33 -8.28
N VAL A 266 13.59 -15.27 -9.18
CA VAL A 266 12.58 -15.71 -10.13
C VAL A 266 11.92 -16.93 -9.49
N TRP A 267 10.65 -16.81 -9.11
CA TRP A 267 9.86 -17.96 -8.67
C TRP A 267 9.59 -18.80 -9.93
N GLU A 268 10.25 -19.96 -10.04
CA GLU A 268 9.97 -21.01 -11.04
C GLU A 268 8.77 -21.88 -10.62
#